data_AF-A0A229NW24-F1
#
_entry.id   AF-A0A229NW24-F1
#
_cell.length_a   1.000
_cell.length_b   1.000
_cell.length_c   1.000
_cell.angle_alpha   90.00
_cell.angle_beta   90.00
_cell.angle_gamma   90.00
#
_symmetry.space_group_name_H-M   'P 1'
#
loop_
_entity.id
_entity.type
_entity.pdbx_description
1 polymer ?
#
loop_
_entity_poly.entity_id
_entity_poly.type
_entity_poly.pdbx_seq_one_letter_code
_entity_poly.pdbx_strand_id
1 'polypeptide(L)'
;MLLCSQESPTSTGGGSVQVLRSTLACQWLEERGSIPPVEFQQLTEALLPDGSELKHVVDELLFRKRSGEELDNEPPIPILQDYLAERLAYYTQLASELPAVAGPNSVQLDDWFLSALRESWSFSVN
;
A
#
# COMPACT_ATOMS: atom_id res chain seq x y z
N MET A 1 -26.04 -3.34 -0.71
CA MET A 1 -26.33 -3.24 0.73
C MET A 1 -25.54 -4.34 1.41
N LEU A 2 -24.50 -3.95 2.16
CA LEU A 2 -23.78 -4.71 3.18
C LEU A 2 -23.21 -6.10 2.80
N LEU A 3 -21.94 -6.10 2.37
CA LEU A 3 -20.98 -7.08 2.86
C LEU A 3 -19.85 -6.32 3.57
N CYS A 4 -20.22 -5.78 4.72
CA CYS A 4 -19.32 -5.39 5.79
C CYS A 4 -19.46 -6.51 6.84
N SER A 5 -18.33 -7.00 7.37
CA SER A 5 -18.16 -8.17 8.28
C SER A 5 -17.69 -9.42 7.53
N GLN A 6 -16.52 -10.01 7.75
CA GLN A 6 -15.66 -10.05 8.94
C GLN A 6 -14.20 -10.28 8.48
N GLU A 7 -13.31 -9.33 8.74
CA GLU A 7 -11.90 -9.67 8.99
C GLU A 7 -11.64 -9.35 10.46
N SER A 8 -11.28 -10.38 11.20
CA SER A 8 -10.97 -10.34 12.63
C SER A 8 -9.82 -9.37 12.91
N PRO A 9 -9.74 -8.75 14.10
CA PRO A 9 -8.67 -7.82 14.45
C PRO A 9 -7.39 -8.63 14.67
N THR A 10 -6.60 -8.80 13.62
CA THR A 10 -5.27 -9.40 13.70
C THR A 10 -4.24 -8.29 13.56
N SER A 11 -3.62 -7.93 14.69
CA SER A 11 -2.33 -7.23 14.81
C SER A 11 -2.10 -6.07 13.82
N THR A 12 -2.68 -4.91 14.11
CA THR A 12 -2.64 -3.74 13.20
C THR A 12 -1.50 -2.75 13.56
N GLY A 13 -0.34 -3.24 13.98
CA GLY A 13 0.89 -2.42 13.94
C GLY A 13 1.53 -2.41 12.54
N GLY A 14 1.30 -3.47 11.77
CA GLY A 14 1.93 -3.68 10.45
C GLY A 14 1.26 -2.96 9.28
N GLY A 15 -0.07 -2.78 9.34
CA GLY A 15 -0.91 -2.38 8.21
C GLY A 15 -0.73 -0.93 7.76
N SER A 16 -0.64 0.01 8.70
CA SER A 16 -0.59 1.46 8.40
C SER A 16 0.62 1.83 7.52
N VAL A 17 1.75 1.16 7.71
CA VAL A 17 2.98 1.40 6.94
C VAL A 17 2.93 0.81 5.53
N GLN A 18 2.17 -0.27 5.31
CA GLN A 18 1.97 -0.83 3.96
C GLN A 18 1.00 0.04 3.15
N VAL A 19 -0.09 0.48 3.78
CA VAL A 19 -1.06 1.40 3.17
C VAL A 19 -0.39 2.74 2.85
N LEU A 20 0.49 3.23 3.73
CA LEU A 20 1.26 4.44 3.45
C LEU A 20 2.21 4.27 2.26
N ARG A 21 2.88 3.11 2.14
CA ARG A 21 3.72 2.80 0.98
C ARG A 21 2.96 2.88 -0.33
N SER A 22 1.80 2.24 -0.43
CA SER A 22 0.99 2.27 -1.65
C SER A 22 0.47 3.67 -1.94
N THR A 23 -0.01 4.40 -0.93
CA THR A 23 -0.49 5.78 -1.07
C THR A 23 0.58 6.72 -1.62
N LEU A 24 1.80 6.65 -1.08
CA LEU A 24 2.92 7.47 -1.54
C LEU A 24 3.44 7.03 -2.92
N ALA A 25 3.41 5.73 -3.23
CA ALA A 25 3.75 5.23 -4.57
C ALA A 25 2.78 5.77 -5.63
N CYS A 26 1.48 5.79 -5.34
CA CYS A 26 0.49 6.41 -6.22
C CYS A 26 0.74 7.92 -6.39
N GLN A 27 1.16 8.61 -5.32
CA GLN A 27 1.43 10.05 -5.37
C GLN A 27 2.67 10.33 -6.21
N TRP A 28 3.72 9.51 -6.08
CA TRP A 28 4.89 9.59 -6.93
C TRP A 28 4.54 9.40 -8.41
N LEU A 29 3.71 8.40 -8.71
CA LEU A 29 3.27 8.15 -10.08
C LEU A 29 2.50 9.33 -10.66
N GLU A 30 1.64 9.95 -9.85
CA GLU A 30 0.87 11.16 -10.21
C GLU A 30 1.78 12.36 -10.46
N GLU A 31 2.71 12.66 -9.55
CA GLU A 31 3.59 13.84 -9.64
C GLU A 31 4.70 13.69 -10.69
N ARG A 32 5.21 12.47 -10.91
CA ARG A 32 6.46 12.23 -11.65
C ARG A 32 6.32 11.27 -12.83
N GLY A 33 5.21 10.55 -12.98
CA GLY A 33 4.96 9.62 -14.09
C GLY A 33 6.01 8.52 -14.24
N SER A 34 6.73 8.19 -13.17
CA SER A 34 7.86 7.25 -13.18
C SER A 34 7.73 6.23 -12.06
N ILE A 35 8.57 5.19 -12.11
CA ILE A 35 8.59 4.16 -11.08
C ILE A 35 9.09 4.77 -9.76
N PRO A 36 8.37 4.60 -8.64
CA PRO A 36 8.82 5.10 -7.35
C PRO A 36 10.09 4.40 -6.88
N PRO A 37 10.93 5.07 -6.07
CA PRO A 37 12.07 4.42 -5.43
C PRO A 37 11.61 3.23 -4.58
N VAL A 38 12.39 2.14 -4.63
CA VAL A 38 12.15 0.94 -3.82
C VAL A 38 12.32 1.24 -2.33
N GLU A 39 13.26 2.13 -2.01
CA GLU A 39 13.54 2.57 -0.65
C GLU A 39 12.45 3.51 -0.15
N PHE A 40 11.74 3.06 0.90
CA PHE A 40 10.63 3.82 1.45
C PHE A 40 11.05 5.15 2.07
N GLN A 41 12.24 5.20 2.66
CA GLN A 41 12.77 6.43 3.24
C GLN A 41 13.00 7.51 2.18
N GLN A 42 13.49 7.12 0.99
CA GLN A 42 13.64 8.07 -0.13
C GLN A 42 12.28 8.57 -0.61
N LEU A 43 11.27 7.71 -0.58
CA LEU A 43 9.90 8.06 -0.96
C LEU A 43 9.28 9.08 0.02
N THR A 44 9.45 8.89 1.33
CA THR A 44 8.94 9.82 2.34
C THR A 44 9.70 11.14 2.33
N GLU A 45 11.02 11.11 2.16
CA GLU A 45 11.85 12.32 2.05
C GLU A 45 11.47 13.18 0.84
N ALA A 46 11.12 12.55 -0.28
CA ALA A 46 10.80 13.26 -1.51
C ALA A 46 9.37 13.82 -1.57
N LEU A 47 8.41 13.22 -0.85
CA LEU A 47 6.98 13.54 -0.95
C LEU A 47 6.42 14.25 0.29
N LEU A 48 7.00 14.02 1.47
CA LEU A 48 6.53 14.66 2.70
C LEU A 48 7.35 15.92 2.99
N PRO A 49 6.71 17.09 3.19
CA PRO A 49 7.39 18.33 3.51
C PRO A 49 8.24 18.19 4.79
N ASP A 50 9.45 18.73 4.73
CA ASP A 50 10.34 18.82 5.90
C ASP A 50 9.67 19.58 7.04
N GLY A 51 9.77 19.04 8.26
CA GLY A 51 9.18 19.64 9.46
C GLY A 51 7.65 19.52 9.56
N SER A 52 6.98 18.83 8.63
CA SER A 52 5.56 18.55 8.77
C SER A 52 5.29 17.55 9.90
N GLU A 53 4.20 17.74 10.64
CA GLU A 53 3.77 16.81 11.69
C GLU A 53 3.56 15.39 11.15
N LEU A 54 3.04 15.28 9.92
CA LEU A 54 2.88 14.00 9.22
C LEU A 54 4.22 13.30 9.00
N LYS A 55 5.26 14.00 8.55
CA LYS A 55 6.60 13.42 8.35
C LYS A 55 7.19 12.90 9.65
N HIS A 56 7.09 13.69 10.73
CA HIS A 56 7.54 13.26 12.06
C HIS A 56 6.84 11.99 12.55
N VAL A 57 5.52 11.92 12.37
CA VAL A 57 4.74 10.72 12.70
C VAL A 57 5.19 9.50 11.89
N VAL A 58 5.42 9.67 10.58
CA VAL A 58 5.87 8.58 9.71
C VAL A 58 7.27 8.10 10.08
N ASP A 59 8.20 9.02 10.35
CA ASP A 59 9.57 8.69 10.75
C ASP A 59 9.60 7.93 12.08
N GLU A 60 8.78 8.34 13.04
CA GLU A 60 8.65 7.67 14.34
C GLU A 60 8.09 6.25 14.17
N LEU A 61 7.04 6.07 13.36
CA LEU A 61 6.50 4.74 13.04
C LEU A 61 7.54 3.83 12.38
N LEU A 62 8.34 4.38 11.46
CA LEU A 62 9.41 3.63 10.80
C LEU A 62 10.56 3.28 11.74
N PHE A 63 10.88 4.17 12.67
CA PHE A 63 11.88 3.91 13.69
C PHE A 63 11.43 2.77 14.60
N ARG A 64 10.22 2.85 15.16
CA ARG A 64 9.67 1.80 16.04
C ARG A 64 9.53 0.45 15.34
N LYS A 65 9.06 0.43 14.09
CA LYS A 65 8.94 -0.80 13.28
C LYS A 65 10.31 -1.44 12.98
N ARG A 66 11.37 -0.64 12.83
CA ARG A 66 12.75 -1.14 12.70
C ARG A 66 13.30 -1.68 14.01
N SER A 67 12.92 -1.09 15.14
CA SER A 67 13.33 -1.52 16.49
C SER A 67 12.66 -2.82 16.94
N GLY A 68 11.71 -3.36 16.16
CA GLY A 68 10.99 -4.60 16.50
C GLY A 68 9.97 -4.41 17.61
N GLU A 69 9.59 -3.17 17.89
CA GLU A 69 8.59 -2.85 18.92
C GLU A 69 7.20 -3.24 18.40
N GLU A 70 6.51 -4.11 19.14
CA GLU A 70 5.13 -4.49 18.82
C GLU A 70 4.20 -3.30 19.10
N LEU A 71 3.80 -2.62 18.02
CA LEU A 71 2.84 -1.50 18.02
C LEU A 71 1.38 -1.93 18.32
N ASP A 72 1.18 -3.07 18.96
CA ASP A 72 -0.12 -3.73 19.11
C ASP A 72 -1.10 -2.98 20.05
N ASN A 73 -0.62 -2.01 20.84
CA ASN A 73 -1.42 -1.31 21.85
C ASN A 73 -1.42 0.22 21.74
N GLU A 74 -0.85 0.79 20.68
CA GLU A 74 -0.80 2.24 20.56
C GLU A 74 -2.11 2.79 19.96
N PRO A 75 -2.68 3.87 20.53
CA PRO A 75 -3.84 4.52 19.95
C PRO A 75 -3.57 4.93 18.49
N PRO A 76 -4.58 4.82 17.60
CA PRO A 76 -4.43 5.21 16.21
C PRO A 76 -4.00 6.66 16.10
N ILE A 77 -3.01 6.93 15.25
CA ILE A 77 -2.44 8.26 15.06
C ILE A 77 -3.35 9.05 14.12
N PRO A 78 -4.14 10.03 14.62
CA PRO A 78 -5.25 10.60 13.85
C PRO A 78 -4.78 11.28 12.56
N ILE A 79 -3.70 12.07 12.63
CA ILE A 79 -3.16 12.78 11.48
C ILE A 79 -2.74 11.85 10.32
N LEU A 80 -2.21 10.67 10.64
CA LEU A 80 -1.86 9.69 9.62
C LEU A 80 -3.11 9.04 9.05
N GLN A 81 -4.08 8.71 9.91
CA GLN A 81 -5.32 8.06 9.49
C GLN A 81 -6.15 8.97 8.59
N ASP A 82 -6.25 10.25 8.92
CA ASP A 82 -6.94 11.26 8.12
C ASP A 82 -6.27 11.43 6.76
N TYR A 83 -4.94 11.55 6.72
CA TYR A 83 -4.18 11.62 5.46
C TYR A 83 -4.41 10.39 4.58
N LEU A 84 -4.33 9.18 5.15
CA LEU A 84 -4.55 7.95 4.40
C LEU A 84 -6.00 7.84 3.90
N ALA A 85 -6.99 8.18 4.73
CA ALA A 85 -8.39 8.15 4.34
C ALA A 85 -8.66 9.12 3.18
N GLU A 86 -8.11 10.34 3.24
CA GLU A 86 -8.23 11.34 2.18
C GLU A 86 -7.62 10.84 0.86
N ARG A 87 -6.37 10.37 0.89
CA ARG A 87 -5.70 9.88 -0.34
C ARG A 87 -6.37 8.63 -0.90
N LEU A 88 -6.82 7.70 -0.06
CA LEU A 88 -7.55 6.51 -0.52
C LEU A 88 -8.89 6.87 -1.17
N ALA A 89 -9.64 7.81 -0.60
CA ALA A 89 -10.87 8.31 -1.21
C ALA A 89 -10.58 8.95 -2.58
N TYR A 90 -9.55 9.79 -2.65
CA TYR A 90 -9.09 10.41 -3.89
C TYR A 90 -8.74 9.37 -4.98
N TYR A 91 -7.90 8.38 -4.67
CA TYR A 91 -7.51 7.37 -5.66
C TYR A 91 -8.64 6.42 -6.03
N THR A 92 -9.56 6.14 -5.11
CA THR A 92 -10.76 5.34 -5.42
C THR A 92 -11.62 6.05 -6.46
N GLN A 93 -11.80 7.36 -6.30
CA GLN A 93 -12.51 8.18 -7.28
C GLN A 93 -11.77 8.21 -8.61
N LEU A 94 -10.46 8.49 -8.59
CA LEU A 94 -9.63 8.51 -9.79
C LEU A 94 -9.67 7.19 -10.55
N ALA A 95 -9.57 6.05 -9.85
CA ALA A 95 -9.63 4.72 -10.44
C ALA A 95 -10.99 4.42 -11.10
N SER A 96 -12.08 4.99 -10.57
CA SER A 96 -13.43 4.84 -11.15
C SER A 96 -13.59 5.58 -12.48
N GLU A 97 -12.77 6.61 -12.71
CA GLU A 97 -12.80 7.45 -13.91
C GLU A 97 -11.82 6.96 -14.99
N LEU A 98 -10.84 6.14 -14.62
CA LEU A 98 -9.87 5.58 -15.56
C LEU A 98 -10.52 4.49 -16.42
N PRO A 99 -10.35 4.55 -17.76
CA PRO A 99 -10.80 3.47 -18.62
C PRO A 99 -10.03 2.19 -18.27
N ALA A 100 -10.73 1.07 -18.16
CA ALA A 100 -10.10 -0.23 -18.00
C ALA A 100 -9.25 -0.52 -19.24
N VAL A 101 -7.93 -0.28 -19.14
CA VAL A 101 -6.97 -0.67 -20.16
C VAL A 101 -6.67 -2.15 -19.95
N ALA A 102 -7.54 -3.02 -20.47
CA ALA A 102 -7.13 -4.37 -20.77
C ALA A 102 -6.13 -4.28 -21.94
N GLY A 103 -4.85 -4.51 -21.66
CA GLY A 103 -3.86 -4.68 -22.71
C GLY A 103 -4.32 -5.80 -23.66
N PRO A 104 -4.01 -5.74 -24.96
CA PRO A 104 -4.55 -6.68 -25.96
C PRO A 104 -4.28 -8.17 -25.64
N ASN A 105 -3.33 -8.46 -24.75
CA ASN A 105 -2.94 -9.81 -24.36
C ASN A 105 -3.07 -10.09 -22.85
N SER A 106 -3.78 -9.25 -22.06
CA SER A 106 -3.82 -9.42 -20.60
C SER A 106 -4.37 -10.80 -20.20
N VAL A 107 -5.48 -11.23 -20.82
CA VAL A 107 -6.10 -12.54 -20.59
C VAL A 107 -5.15 -13.69 -20.98
N GLN A 108 -4.45 -13.56 -22.11
CA GLN A 108 -3.54 -14.61 -22.58
C GLN A 108 -2.30 -14.75 -21.71
N LEU A 109 -1.78 -13.62 -21.19
CA LEU A 109 -0.67 -13.61 -20.24
C LEU A 109 -1.09 -14.16 -18.88
N ASP A 110 -2.30 -13.82 -18.41
CA ASP A 110 -2.86 -14.36 -17.17
C ASP A 110 -3.02 -15.88 -17.27
N ASP A 111 -3.61 -16.37 -18.36
CA ASP A 111 -3.78 -17.81 -18.60
C ASP A 111 -2.44 -18.55 -18.67
N TRP A 112 -1.46 -17.97 -19.38
CA TRP A 112 -0.11 -18.55 -19.46
C TRP A 112 0.57 -18.59 -18.09
N PHE A 113 0.55 -17.48 -17.35
CA PHE A 113 1.13 -17.39 -16.01
C PHE A 113 0.48 -18.37 -15.05
N LEU A 114 -0.85 -18.45 -15.02
CA LEU A 114 -1.60 -19.38 -14.18
C LEU A 114 -1.34 -20.84 -14.58
N SER A 115 -1.15 -21.14 -15.86
CA SER A 115 -0.78 -22.48 -16.32
C SER A 115 0.61 -22.90 -15.81
N ALA A 116 1.60 -22.00 -15.87
CA ALA A 116 2.94 -22.24 -15.36
C ALA A 116 2.95 -22.43 -13.84
N LEU A 117 2.17 -21.63 -13.10
CA LEU A 117 2.03 -21.78 -11.65
C LEU A 117 1.41 -23.13 -11.26
N ARG A 118 0.37 -23.58 -11.98
CA ARG A 118 -0.27 -24.89 -11.74
C ARG A 118 0.69 -26.03 -11.98
N GLU A 119 1.53 -25.94 -13.01
CA GLU A 119 2.58 -26.91 -13.29
C GLU A 119 3.63 -26.95 -12.17
N SER A 120 4.11 -25.80 -11.69
CA SER A 120 5.12 -25.76 -10.63
C SER A 120 4.58 -26.20 -9.26
N TRP A 121 3.34 -25.85 -8.94
CA TRP A 121 2.74 -26.19 -7.64
C TRP A 121 2.19 -27.62 -7.55
N SER A 122 1.93 -28.28 -8.68
CA SER A 122 1.53 -29.71 -8.68
C SER A 122 2.68 -30.67 -8.36
N PHE A 123 3.93 -30.18 -8.32
CA PHE A 123 5.11 -30.95 -7.95
C PHE A 123 5.39 -31.03 -6.44
N SER A 124 4.63 -30.31 -5.61
CA SER A 124 4.88 -30.25 -4.16
C SER A 124 3.75 -30.90 -3.35
N VAL A 125 3.40 -32.14 -3.69
CA VAL A 125 2.76 -33.08 -2.75
C VAL A 125 3.40 -34.45 -2.94
N ASN A 126 4.45 -34.73 -2.15
CA ASN A 126 4.86 -36.08 -1.81
C ASN A 126 5.49 -36.06 -0.42
#